data_AF-A0A7K3RL71-F1
#
_entry.id   AF-A0A7K3RL71-F1
#
_cell.length_a   1.000
_cell.length_b   1.000
_cell.length_c   1.000
_cell.angle_alpha   90.00
_cell.angle_beta   90.00
_cell.angle_gamma   90.00
#
_symmetry.space_group_name_H-M   'P 1'
#
loop_
_entity.id
_entity.type
_entity.pdbx_description
1 polymer ?
#
loop_
_entity_poly.entity_id
_entity_poly.type
_entity_poly.pdbx_seq_one_letter_code
_entity_poly.pdbx_strand_id
1 'polypeptide(L)'
;MSEVWRGLQPLRVAPGWRIDINSLYAVDPSPETIEWFYGSALVSGHRVHDGLCFDTRWEPEGDPEGAYRVDFLRLAGFGRKRRSTREPTPLGTWTTTSRTALVTALEEFMFTGNLPAGHTAPPPLPNDHDELPDVGPAG
;
A
#
# COMPACT_ATOMS: atom_id res chain seq x y z
N MET A 1 1.45 -29.20 -10.32
CA MET A 1 1.08 -27.84 -9.88
C MET A 1 1.73 -27.67 -8.52
N SER A 2 2.64 -26.71 -8.38
CA SER A 2 3.41 -26.52 -7.16
C SER A 2 2.47 -26.08 -6.02
N GLU A 3 2.69 -26.61 -4.81
CA GLU A 3 1.91 -26.25 -3.61
C GLU A 3 2.30 -24.86 -3.06
N VAL A 4 2.76 -23.95 -3.93
CA VAL A 4 3.30 -22.62 -3.60
C VAL A 4 2.25 -21.79 -2.85
N TRP A 5 0.96 -21.97 -3.14
CA TRP A 5 -0.13 -21.32 -2.44
C TRP A 5 -0.21 -21.69 -0.95
N ARG A 6 0.30 -22.86 -0.52
CA ARG A 6 0.36 -23.25 0.90
C ARG A 6 1.42 -22.49 1.67
N GLY A 7 2.40 -21.92 0.96
CA GLY A 7 3.46 -21.11 1.55
C GLY A 7 3.06 -19.65 1.77
N LEU A 8 1.85 -19.23 1.37
CA LEU A 8 1.41 -17.86 1.57
C LEU A 8 1.14 -17.55 3.05
N GLN A 9 1.44 -16.32 3.43
CA GLN A 9 1.15 -15.77 4.74
C GLN A 9 -0.36 -15.77 4.99
N PRO A 10 -0.84 -16.43 6.07
CA PRO A 10 -2.23 -16.30 6.48
C PRO A 10 -2.57 -14.84 6.79
N LEU A 11 -3.69 -14.37 6.22
CA LEU A 11 -4.21 -13.02 6.40
C LEU A 11 -5.73 -13.10 6.61
N ARG A 12 -6.24 -12.57 7.73
CA ARG A 12 -7.68 -12.43 7.97
C ARG A 12 -8.21 -11.24 7.18
N VAL A 13 -9.16 -11.50 6.28
CA VAL A 13 -9.76 -10.45 5.45
C VAL A 13 -11.06 -9.97 6.08
N ALA A 14 -11.15 -8.68 6.40
CA ALA A 14 -12.37 -8.10 6.95
C ALA A 14 -13.51 -8.06 5.90
N PRO A 15 -14.78 -8.09 6.31
CA PRO A 15 -15.91 -8.03 5.38
C PRO A 15 -15.85 -6.80 4.47
N GLY A 16 -16.17 -7.01 3.18
CA GLY A 16 -16.19 -5.95 2.19
C GLY A 16 -14.82 -5.56 1.63
N TRP A 17 -13.75 -6.24 2.02
CA TRP A 17 -12.44 -6.14 1.38
C TRP A 17 -12.28 -7.14 0.25
N ARG A 18 -11.52 -6.73 -0.77
CA ARG A 18 -11.00 -7.59 -1.82
C ARG A 18 -9.49 -7.50 -1.78
N ILE A 19 -8.84 -8.65 -1.93
CA ILE A 19 -7.39 -8.74 -2.11
C ILE A 19 -7.13 -8.82 -3.61
N ASP A 20 -6.33 -7.88 -4.11
CA ASP A 20 -6.05 -7.73 -5.55
C ASP A 20 -4.75 -8.43 -5.94
N ILE A 21 -3.73 -8.33 -5.09
CA ILE A 21 -2.44 -9.01 -5.23
C ILE A 21 -2.15 -9.76 -3.92
N ASN A 22 -1.69 -11.00 -4.02
CA ASN A 22 -1.24 -11.78 -2.87
C ASN A 22 -0.06 -12.69 -3.24
N SER A 23 1.14 -12.17 -2.99
CA SER A 23 2.43 -12.81 -3.14
C SER A 23 3.23 -12.77 -1.83
N LEU A 24 2.58 -12.45 -0.70
CA LEU A 24 3.24 -12.42 0.60
C LEU A 24 3.40 -13.85 1.13
N TYR A 25 4.61 -14.38 1.06
CA TYR A 25 4.94 -15.70 1.59
C TYR A 25 5.15 -15.66 3.11
N ALA A 26 4.89 -16.80 3.77
CA ALA A 26 5.11 -17.01 5.20
C ALA A 26 6.60 -17.27 5.53
N VAL A 27 7.50 -16.55 4.86
CA VAL A 27 8.95 -16.61 5.04
C VAL A 27 9.46 -15.20 5.35
N ASP A 28 10.58 -15.11 6.03
CA ASP A 28 11.24 -13.83 6.28
C ASP A 28 12.30 -13.56 5.19
N PRO A 29 12.60 -12.29 4.90
CA PRO A 29 13.61 -11.93 3.92
C PRO A 29 15.01 -12.30 4.42
N SER A 30 15.81 -12.82 3.50
CA SER A 30 17.18 -13.28 3.69
C SER A 30 17.86 -13.33 2.33
N PRO A 31 19.20 -13.42 2.24
CA PRO A 31 19.89 -13.58 0.96
C PRO A 31 19.32 -14.72 0.10
N GLU A 32 18.80 -15.79 0.72
CA GLU A 32 18.24 -16.97 0.05
C GLU A 32 16.78 -16.80 -0.38
N THR A 33 16.02 -15.87 0.20
CA THR A 33 14.58 -15.70 0.00
C THR A 33 14.20 -14.36 -0.62
N ILE A 34 15.16 -13.43 -0.77
CA ILE A 34 14.89 -12.04 -1.16
C ILE A 34 14.22 -11.91 -2.53
N GLU A 35 14.48 -12.83 -3.46
CA GLU A 35 13.83 -12.88 -4.77
C GLU A 35 12.31 -13.02 -4.70
N TRP A 36 11.75 -13.55 -3.61
CA TRP A 36 10.31 -13.68 -3.43
C TRP A 36 9.64 -12.38 -3.00
N PHE A 37 10.45 -11.37 -2.68
CA PHE A 37 10.01 -10.03 -2.27
C PHE A 37 10.08 -9.02 -3.41
N TYR A 38 10.39 -9.47 -4.64
CA TYR A 38 10.51 -8.60 -5.80
C TYR A 38 9.13 -8.20 -6.36
N GLY A 39 9.07 -7.01 -6.95
CA GLY A 39 7.90 -6.53 -7.65
C GLY A 39 7.16 -5.39 -6.95
N SER A 40 6.18 -4.84 -7.66
CA SER A 40 5.51 -3.60 -7.28
C SER A 40 4.64 -3.72 -6.02
N ALA A 41 4.06 -4.89 -5.74
CA ALA A 41 3.31 -5.17 -4.52
C ALA A 41 3.36 -6.64 -4.12
N LEU A 42 3.59 -6.90 -2.83
CA LEU A 42 3.51 -8.22 -2.19
C LEU A 42 2.09 -8.56 -1.79
N VAL A 43 1.37 -7.60 -1.24
CA VAL A 43 -0.05 -7.74 -0.94
C VAL A 43 -0.73 -6.39 -1.11
N SER A 44 -1.86 -6.40 -1.80
CA SER A 44 -2.71 -5.24 -1.96
C SER A 44 -4.17 -5.60 -1.84
N GLY A 45 -4.96 -4.64 -1.39
CA GLY A 45 -6.39 -4.82 -1.30
C GLY A 45 -7.13 -3.52 -1.16
N HIS A 46 -8.42 -3.56 -1.47
CA HIS A 46 -9.32 -2.42 -1.34
C HIS A 46 -10.67 -2.80 -0.76
N ARG A 47 -11.29 -1.84 -0.10
CA ARG A 47 -12.62 -1.93 0.49
C ARG A 47 -13.68 -1.42 -0.47
N VAL A 48 -14.63 -2.29 -0.80
CA VAL A 48 -15.55 -2.12 -1.93
C VAL A 48 -16.58 -1.00 -1.76
N HIS A 49 -16.80 -0.49 -0.54
CA HIS A 49 -17.83 0.53 -0.34
C HIS A 49 -17.28 1.96 -0.35
N ASP A 50 -16.06 2.17 0.12
CA ASP A 50 -15.49 3.51 0.31
C ASP A 50 -14.10 3.71 -0.26
N GLY A 51 -13.54 2.67 -0.89
CA GLY A 51 -12.29 2.74 -1.62
C GLY A 51 -11.04 2.86 -0.76
N LEU A 52 -11.11 2.61 0.55
CA LEU A 52 -9.88 2.43 1.33
C LEU A 52 -9.05 1.32 0.71
N CYS A 53 -7.76 1.54 0.54
CA CYS A 53 -6.87 0.51 0.02
C CYS A 53 -5.49 0.61 0.66
N PHE A 54 -4.75 -0.48 0.53
CA PHE A 54 -3.35 -0.56 0.91
C PHE A 54 -2.55 -1.27 -0.18
N ASP A 55 -1.30 -0.85 -0.33
CA ASP A 55 -0.31 -1.51 -1.18
C ASP A 55 0.97 -1.73 -0.37
N THR A 56 1.38 -2.99 -0.23
CA THR A 56 2.59 -3.37 0.50
C THR A 56 3.68 -3.80 -0.46
N ARG A 57 4.91 -3.36 -0.24
CA ARG A 57 6.10 -3.80 -0.97
C ARG A 57 7.32 -3.89 -0.06
N TRP A 58 8.39 -4.52 -0.52
CA TRP A 58 9.68 -4.57 0.16
C TRP A 58 10.61 -3.52 -0.42
N GLU A 59 11.24 -2.71 0.44
CA GLU A 59 12.10 -1.60 0.03
C GLU A 59 13.34 -1.50 0.93
N PRO A 60 14.56 -1.35 0.37
CA PRO A 60 14.85 -1.40 -1.06
C PRO A 60 14.63 -2.81 -1.64
N GLU A 61 14.13 -2.88 -2.87
CA GLU A 61 14.01 -4.16 -3.59
C GLU A 61 15.39 -4.84 -3.70
N GLY A 62 15.46 -6.15 -3.41
CA GLY A 62 16.73 -6.88 -3.46
C GLY A 62 17.60 -6.81 -2.20
N ASP A 63 17.25 -5.99 -1.21
CA ASP A 63 18.03 -5.85 0.02
C ASP A 63 17.44 -6.71 1.16
N PRO A 64 18.13 -7.76 1.64
CA PRO A 64 17.68 -8.55 2.79
C PRO A 64 17.46 -7.76 4.08
N GLU A 65 18.16 -6.62 4.23
CA GLU A 65 18.05 -5.73 5.39
C GLU A 65 17.04 -4.58 5.16
N GLY A 66 16.26 -4.65 4.07
CA GLY A 66 15.19 -3.72 3.77
C GLY A 66 14.02 -3.80 4.76
N ALA A 67 12.89 -3.20 4.38
CA ALA A 67 11.68 -3.20 5.18
C ALA A 67 10.43 -3.31 4.29
N TYR A 68 9.37 -3.85 4.86
CA TYR A 68 8.04 -3.67 4.31
C TYR A 68 7.67 -2.20 4.37
N ARG A 69 7.22 -1.65 3.25
CA ARG A 69 6.61 -0.32 3.15
C ARG A 69 5.16 -0.51 2.71
N VAL A 70 4.23 0.07 3.47
CA VAL A 70 2.81 0.05 3.19
C VAL A 70 2.35 1.46 2.87
N ASP A 71 1.75 1.65 1.70
CA ASP A 71 1.00 2.86 1.38
C ASP A 71 -0.48 2.62 1.67
N PHE A 72 -1.07 3.53 2.42
CA PHE A 72 -2.51 3.59 2.65
C PHE A 72 -3.10 4.71 1.82
N LEU A 73 -4.13 4.39 1.05
CA LEU A 73 -4.72 5.29 0.08
C LEU A 73 -6.26 5.18 0.15
N ARG A 74 -6.93 6.14 -0.48
CA ARG A 74 -8.35 6.09 -0.78
C ARG A 74 -8.55 6.27 -2.28
N LEU A 75 -9.03 5.24 -2.95
CA LEU A 75 -9.36 5.27 -4.36
C LEU A 75 -10.48 6.27 -4.64
N ALA A 76 -10.30 7.11 -5.65
CA ALA A 76 -11.30 8.11 -5.99
C ALA A 76 -12.54 7.50 -6.67
N GLY A 77 -13.72 8.02 -6.32
CA GLY A 77 -14.99 7.69 -6.97
C GLY A 77 -15.55 6.29 -6.70
N PHE A 78 -15.06 5.61 -5.67
CA PHE A 78 -15.74 4.41 -5.16
C PHE A 78 -17.20 4.72 -4.78
N GLY A 79 -18.12 3.82 -5.15
CA GLY A 79 -19.57 4.01 -4.99
C GLY A 79 -20.29 4.79 -6.11
N ARG A 80 -19.57 5.25 -7.16
CA ARG A 80 -20.17 5.94 -8.31
C ARG A 80 -20.31 4.99 -9.51
N LYS A 81 -21.38 5.16 -10.31
CA LYS A 81 -21.65 4.36 -11.53
C LYS A 81 -20.60 4.54 -12.65
N ARG A 82 -19.70 5.52 -12.55
CA ARG A 82 -18.61 5.75 -13.52
C ARG A 82 -17.25 5.62 -12.85
N ARG A 83 -16.31 5.00 -13.57
CA ARG A 83 -14.88 4.99 -13.24
C ARG A 83 -14.42 6.43 -13.03
N SER A 84 -13.81 6.73 -11.89
CA SER A 84 -13.21 8.03 -11.67
C SER A 84 -11.84 8.07 -12.33
N THR A 85 -11.55 9.19 -12.99
CA THR A 85 -10.21 9.54 -13.50
C THR A 85 -9.38 10.31 -12.47
N ARG A 86 -9.90 10.48 -11.25
CA ARG A 86 -9.17 11.17 -10.18
C ARG A 86 -8.13 10.24 -9.58
N GLU A 87 -6.99 10.82 -9.23
CA GLU A 87 -5.91 10.12 -8.57
C GLU A 87 -6.35 9.64 -7.17
N PRO A 88 -5.81 8.50 -6.70
CA PRO A 88 -5.99 8.07 -5.32
C PRO A 88 -5.51 9.13 -4.32
N THR A 89 -6.24 9.32 -3.23
CA THR A 89 -5.82 10.21 -2.15
C THR A 89 -4.93 9.43 -1.19
N PRO A 90 -3.65 9.81 -0.99
CA PRO A 90 -2.81 9.19 0.01
C PRO A 90 -3.31 9.51 1.42
N LEU A 91 -3.28 8.51 2.30
CA LEU A 91 -3.69 8.62 3.70
C LEU A 91 -2.48 8.58 4.63
N GLY A 92 -1.46 7.80 4.25
CA GLY A 92 -0.20 7.73 4.97
C GLY A 92 0.66 6.56 4.49
N THR A 93 1.90 6.53 4.96
CA THR A 93 2.84 5.44 4.71
C THR A 93 3.31 4.89 6.05
N TRP A 94 3.52 3.58 6.14
CA TRP A 94 4.10 2.95 7.33
C TRP A 94 5.14 1.91 6.94
N THR A 95 6.15 1.69 7.79
CA THR A 95 7.22 0.73 7.52
C THR A 95 7.46 -0.22 8.70
N THR A 96 7.91 -1.44 8.38
CA THR A 96 8.31 -2.43 9.38
C THR A 96 9.24 -3.47 8.77
N THR A 97 10.15 -4.03 9.56
CA THR A 97 10.94 -5.22 9.18
C THR A 97 10.27 -6.53 9.60
N SER A 98 9.19 -6.46 10.40
CA SER A 98 8.52 -7.65 10.93
C SER A 98 7.30 -8.03 10.10
N ARG A 99 7.33 -9.23 9.51
CA ARG A 99 6.18 -9.82 8.80
C ARG A 99 4.94 -9.94 9.70
N THR A 100 5.12 -10.32 10.96
CA THR A 100 4.00 -10.41 11.93
C THR A 100 3.39 -9.04 12.22
N ALA A 101 4.22 -8.01 12.36
CA ALA A 101 3.74 -6.64 12.54
C ALA A 101 3.00 -6.14 11.30
N LEU A 102 3.50 -6.44 10.10
CA LEU A 102 2.82 -6.17 8.84
C LEU A 102 1.42 -6.79 8.81
N VAL A 103 1.32 -8.10 9.06
CA VAL A 103 0.03 -8.81 9.03
C VAL A 103 -0.95 -8.21 10.03
N THR A 104 -0.48 -7.93 11.24
CA THR A 104 -1.30 -7.31 12.30
C THR A 104 -1.81 -5.94 11.85
N ALA A 105 -0.93 -5.09 11.30
CA ALA A 105 -1.29 -3.76 10.81
C ALA A 105 -2.30 -3.81 9.66
N LEU A 106 -2.15 -4.74 8.71
CA LEU A 106 -3.09 -4.92 7.60
C LEU A 106 -4.45 -5.42 8.09
N GLU A 107 -4.48 -6.40 8.99
CA GLU A 107 -5.72 -6.89 9.59
C GLU A 107 -6.42 -5.77 10.36
N GLU A 108 -5.73 -5.06 11.24
CA GLU A 108 -6.29 -3.92 11.99
C GLU A 108 -6.82 -2.83 11.07
N PHE A 109 -6.08 -2.44 10.03
CA PHE A 109 -6.54 -1.46 9.05
C PHE A 109 -7.79 -1.95 8.32
N MET A 110 -7.84 -3.23 7.94
CA MET A 110 -9.02 -3.80 7.29
C MET A 110 -10.26 -3.78 8.19
N PHE A 111 -10.10 -4.12 9.47
CA PHE A 111 -11.22 -4.19 10.43
C PHE A 111 -11.66 -2.83 10.98
N THR A 112 -10.75 -1.86 11.08
CA THR A 112 -11.02 -0.58 11.76
C THR A 112 -11.01 0.64 10.82
N GLY A 113 -10.29 0.55 9.70
CA GLY A 113 -9.97 1.70 8.84
C GLY A 113 -8.94 2.66 9.43
N ASN A 114 -8.35 2.34 10.59
CA ASN A 114 -7.35 3.19 11.24
C ASN A 114 -5.94 2.87 10.75
N LEU A 115 -5.15 3.91 10.52
CA LEU A 115 -3.75 3.77 10.16
C LEU A 115 -2.93 3.25 11.35
N PRO A 116 -1.88 2.45 11.12
CA PRO A 116 -0.99 1.99 12.17
C PRO A 116 -0.32 3.14 12.92
N ALA A 117 0.05 2.90 14.18
CA ALA A 117 0.86 3.86 14.94
C ALA A 117 2.22 4.09 14.27
N GLY A 118 2.68 5.35 14.23
CA GLY A 118 3.95 5.72 13.60
C GLY A 118 3.90 5.82 12.08
N HIS A 119 2.71 5.84 11.46
CA HIS A 119 2.60 6.18 10.05
C HIS A 119 3.04 7.64 9.80
N THR A 120 3.65 7.86 8.64
CA THR A 120 3.98 9.18 8.13
C THR A 120 2.79 9.69 7.34
N ALA A 121 2.26 10.86 7.72
CA ALA A 121 1.22 11.53 6.96
C ALA A 121 1.74 11.95 5.57
N PRO A 122 0.88 11.98 4.54
CA PRO A 122 1.28 12.47 3.23
C PRO A 122 1.71 13.94 3.32
N PRO A 123 2.65 14.39 2.45
CA PRO A 123 2.97 15.81 2.38
C PRO A 123 1.70 16.61 2.03
N PRO A 124 1.58 17.86 2.54
CA PRO A 124 0.48 18.72 2.14
C PRO A 124 0.49 18.88 0.61
N LEU A 125 -0.69 18.82 0.00
CA LEU A 125 -0.82 19.10 -1.43
C LEU A 125 -0.27 20.51 -1.70
N PRO A 126 0.52 20.71 -2.78
CA PRO A 126 0.92 22.05 -3.16
C PRO A 126 -0.33 22.90 -3.34
N ASN A 127 -0.34 24.12 -2.76
CA ASN A 127 -1.44 25.05 -2.95
C ASN A 127 -1.52 25.40 -4.44
N ASP A 128 -2.70 25.32 -5.04
CA ASP A 128 -2.98 25.73 -6.43
C ASP A 128 -2.69 27.24 -6.70
N HIS A 129 -2.16 27.98 -5.71
CA HIS A 129 -1.87 29.41 -5.74
C HIS A 129 -0.39 29.77 -5.96
N ASP A 130 0.52 28.82 -6.13
CA ASP A 130 1.85 29.12 -6.67
C ASP A 130 1.74 29.30 -8.20
N GLU A 131 1.08 30.39 -8.57
CA GLU A 131 1.05 30.95 -9.92
C GLU A 131 2.51 31.20 -10.34
N LEU A 132 2.94 30.50 -11.40
CA LEU A 132 4.21 30.75 -12.06
C LEU A 132 4.37 32.27 -12.27
N PRO A 133 5.54 32.87 -11.97
CA PRO A 133 5.72 34.30 -12.19
C PRO A 133 5.44 34.61 -13.66
N ASP A 134 4.53 35.56 -13.87
CA ASP A 134 4.17 36.12 -15.17
C ASP A 134 5.44 36.52 -15.91
N VAL A 135 5.84 35.70 -16.88
CA VAL A 135 6.96 35.99 -17.76
C VAL A 135 6.41 36.98 -18.79
N GLY A 136 6.38 38.26 -18.42
CA GLY A 136 5.99 39.34 -19.30
C GLY A 136 6.78 39.30 -20.62
N PRO A 137 6.20 39.79 -21.73
CA PRO A 137 6.79 39.60 -23.04
C PRO A 137 8.14 40.33 -23.10
N ALA A 138 9.17 39.63 -23.56
CA ALA A 138 10.46 40.21 -23.86
C ALA A 138 10.27 41.33 -24.91
N GLY A 139 10.52 42.56 -24.48
CA GLY A 139 10.65 43.75 -25.35
C GLY A 139 12.05 43.88 -25.92
#